data_AF-A0A1T1BMA7-F1
#
_entry.id   AF-A0A1T1BMA7-F1
#
_cell.length_a   1.000
_cell.length_b   1.000
_cell.length_c   1.000
_cell.angle_alpha   90.00
_cell.angle_beta   90.00
_cell.angle_gamma   90.00
#
_symmetry.space_group_name_H-M   'P 1'
#
loop_
_entity.id
_entity.type
_entity.pdbx_description
1 polymer ?
#
loop_
_entity_poly.entity_id
_entity_poly.type
_entity_poly.pdbx_seq_one_letter_code
_entity_poly.pdbx_strand_id
1 'polypeptide(L)'
;MLFSQNGAPVIKDVSLEDYKKADLKGKFEMNKSFAIKEALPVLSSYQTIVDEKFAGVKNFGTLVANTNFNNNQDINKLTANNSDYWRATMEMEQSNELIPVTKIFILISQGEFDYALKYLEIVQFFSKRETYADNFLIHLKERLILFNNQLASEIQKGIVEHDKGEFEKAIEIYTEILKNYPNSAWANFELFYSQSELNNKLGNKHLNSFENWEKIKGNIFSHNPLYNVNMSAKDAREAYQHYRRSLIDTLFRNKDNKIEDIYKYADIAMDMEVYDFAAQLFWYTSSYSKIDKSIYKYLYCLEKLGVTDLKKNFKGNFEKEFKAIDREKEKEMLKSDVYKSYSK
;
A
#
# COMPACT_ATOMS: atom_id res chain seq x y z
N MET A 1 -5.48 -20.62 -23.39
CA MET A 1 -5.19 -19.96 -24.68
C MET A 1 -4.23 -18.82 -24.40
N LEU A 2 -3.05 -18.85 -25.02
CA LEU A 2 -2.07 -17.77 -24.98
C LEU A 2 -2.64 -16.55 -25.69
N PHE A 3 -2.96 -15.48 -24.97
CA PHE A 3 -3.07 -14.16 -25.59
C PHE A 3 -1.65 -13.63 -25.84
N SER A 4 -0.98 -14.19 -26.85
CA SER A 4 0.00 -13.42 -27.62
C SER A 4 -0.78 -12.66 -28.70
N GLN A 5 -1.42 -11.56 -28.32
CA GLN A 5 -1.76 -10.55 -29.31
C GLN A 5 -0.59 -9.57 -29.37
N ASN A 6 0.05 -9.52 -30.55
CA ASN A 6 0.96 -8.46 -30.93
C ASN A 6 0.23 -7.12 -30.77
N GLY A 7 0.76 -6.27 -29.89
CA GLY A 7 0.27 -4.93 -29.58
C GLY A 7 -0.99 -4.93 -28.70
N ALA A 8 -0.83 -4.81 -27.38
CA ALA A 8 -1.96 -4.37 -26.58
C ALA A 8 -2.44 -3.01 -27.11
N PRO A 9 -3.76 -2.78 -27.21
CA PRO A 9 -4.25 -1.50 -27.66
C PRO A 9 -3.78 -0.42 -26.70
N VAL A 10 -3.30 0.68 -27.28
CA VAL A 10 -3.01 1.89 -26.52
C VAL A 10 -4.34 2.40 -25.98
N ILE A 11 -4.59 2.16 -24.70
CA ILE A 11 -5.72 2.78 -24.00
C ILE A 11 -5.38 4.27 -23.97
N LYS A 12 -6.23 5.12 -24.57
CA LYS A 12 -6.05 6.56 -24.48
C LYS A 12 -6.79 7.06 -23.26
N ASP A 13 -6.08 7.66 -22.31
CA ASP A 13 -6.75 8.44 -21.25
C ASP A 13 -7.26 9.76 -21.84
N VAL A 14 -8.50 9.72 -22.32
CA VAL A 14 -9.15 10.87 -22.95
C VAL A 14 -9.45 12.00 -21.95
N SER A 15 -9.41 11.72 -20.65
CA SER A 15 -9.70 12.69 -19.60
C SER A 15 -8.45 13.32 -18.98
N LEU A 16 -7.25 12.92 -19.41
CA LEU A 16 -5.99 13.40 -18.86
C LEU A 16 -5.79 14.93 -19.01
N GLU A 17 -6.24 15.52 -20.11
CA GLU A 17 -6.12 16.97 -20.32
C GLU A 17 -7.01 17.79 -19.38
N ASP A 18 -8.20 17.29 -19.07
CA ASP A 18 -9.07 17.89 -18.06
C ASP A 18 -8.49 17.64 -16.65
N TYR A 19 -7.94 16.45 -16.43
CA TYR A 19 -7.30 16.07 -15.18
C TYR A 19 -6.11 16.99 -14.84
N LYS A 20 -5.29 17.37 -15.82
CA LYS A 20 -4.18 18.31 -15.64
C LYS A 20 -4.63 19.68 -15.12
N LYS A 21 -5.83 20.13 -15.51
CA LYS A 21 -6.41 21.43 -15.15
C LYS A 21 -7.22 21.41 -13.86
N ALA A 22 -7.63 20.22 -13.40
CA ALA A 22 -8.41 20.06 -12.19
C ALA A 22 -7.62 20.45 -10.94
N ASP A 23 -8.35 20.93 -9.92
CA ASP A 23 -7.84 21.13 -8.57
C ASP A 23 -7.67 19.79 -7.83
N LEU A 24 -7.22 19.83 -6.56
CA LEU A 24 -6.91 18.62 -5.80
C LEU A 24 -8.14 17.73 -5.66
N LYS A 25 -9.29 18.32 -5.33
CA LYS A 25 -10.58 17.63 -5.20
C LYS A 25 -11.02 17.03 -6.54
N GLY A 26 -10.92 17.79 -7.62
CA GLY A 26 -11.26 17.33 -8.96
C GLY A 26 -10.40 16.14 -9.37
N LYS A 27 -9.08 16.20 -9.15
CA LYS A 27 -8.18 15.06 -9.41
C LYS A 27 -8.50 13.85 -8.55
N PHE A 28 -8.84 14.05 -7.27
CA PHE A 28 -9.29 12.97 -6.38
C PHE A 28 -10.52 12.26 -6.94
N GLU A 29 -11.57 13.00 -7.29
CA GLU A 29 -12.79 12.40 -7.84
C GLU A 29 -12.59 11.79 -9.23
N MET A 30 -11.76 12.41 -10.07
CA MET A 30 -11.45 11.89 -11.40
C MET A 30 -10.64 10.59 -11.35
N ASN A 31 -9.74 10.40 -10.39
CA ASN A 31 -9.03 9.13 -10.21
C ASN A 31 -9.97 8.03 -9.73
N LYS A 32 -10.84 8.31 -8.76
CA LYS A 32 -11.88 7.37 -8.33
C LYS A 32 -12.78 6.99 -9.50
N SER A 33 -13.26 7.98 -10.27
CA SER A 33 -14.09 7.76 -11.45
C SER A 33 -13.37 6.92 -12.51
N PHE A 34 -12.09 7.20 -12.78
CA PHE A 34 -11.27 6.42 -13.71
C PHE A 34 -11.17 4.95 -13.27
N ALA A 35 -10.91 4.70 -11.99
CA ALA A 35 -10.88 3.34 -11.45
C ALA A 35 -12.24 2.62 -11.59
N ILE A 36 -13.33 3.27 -11.19
CA ILE A 36 -14.67 2.68 -11.13
C ILE A 36 -15.26 2.44 -12.54
N LYS A 37 -15.12 3.42 -13.44
CA LYS A 37 -15.84 3.40 -14.72
C LYS A 37 -15.03 2.80 -15.86
N GLU A 38 -13.70 2.79 -15.77
CA GLU A 38 -12.83 2.37 -16.86
C GLU A 38 -11.98 1.17 -16.47
N ALA A 39 -11.16 1.29 -15.43
CA ALA A 39 -10.17 0.26 -15.13
C ALA A 39 -10.79 -1.04 -14.57
N LEU A 40 -11.55 -0.96 -13.48
CA LEU A 40 -12.11 -2.16 -12.81
C LEU A 40 -13.03 -2.99 -13.71
N PRO A 41 -13.94 -2.40 -14.52
CA PRO A 41 -14.77 -3.17 -15.45
C PRO A 41 -13.94 -3.93 -16.49
N VAL A 42 -12.91 -3.29 -17.06
CA VAL A 42 -12.05 -3.94 -18.06
C VAL A 42 -11.21 -5.03 -17.41
N LEU A 43 -10.51 -4.73 -16.31
CA LEU A 43 -9.64 -5.70 -15.62
C LEU A 43 -10.43 -6.92 -15.12
N SER A 44 -11.61 -6.74 -14.53
CA SER A 44 -12.45 -7.85 -14.07
C SER A 44 -13.00 -8.67 -15.24
N SER A 45 -13.31 -8.05 -16.39
CA SER A 45 -13.74 -8.82 -17.57
C SER A 45 -12.69 -9.81 -18.06
N TYR A 46 -11.40 -9.45 -18.03
CA TYR A 46 -10.32 -10.38 -18.37
C TYR A 46 -10.19 -11.53 -17.39
N GLN A 47 -10.54 -11.29 -16.13
CA GLN A 47 -10.50 -12.31 -15.07
C GLN A 47 -11.69 -13.26 -15.16
N THR A 48 -12.89 -12.80 -15.53
CA THR A 48 -14.10 -13.65 -15.57
C THR A 48 -14.14 -14.60 -16.76
N ILE A 49 -13.46 -14.28 -17.86
CA ILE A 49 -13.45 -15.08 -19.09
C ILE A 49 -12.35 -16.15 -19.13
N VAL A 50 -11.54 -16.27 -18.08
CA VAL A 50 -10.49 -17.30 -18.02
C VAL A 50 -11.09 -18.71 -17.98
N ASP A 51 -10.27 -19.70 -18.34
CA ASP A 51 -10.61 -21.12 -18.25
C ASP A 51 -10.94 -21.51 -16.79
N GLU A 52 -11.92 -22.41 -16.60
CA GLU A 52 -12.39 -22.87 -15.28
C GLU A 52 -11.28 -23.42 -14.38
N LYS A 53 -10.17 -23.90 -14.95
CA LYS A 53 -9.02 -24.37 -14.16
C LYS A 53 -8.35 -23.25 -13.34
N PHE A 54 -8.51 -21.99 -13.74
CA PHE A 54 -8.01 -20.80 -13.03
C PHE A 54 -9.10 -20.23 -12.13
N ALA A 55 -9.61 -21.07 -11.22
CA ALA A 55 -10.79 -20.75 -10.43
C ALA A 55 -10.58 -19.54 -9.50
N GLY A 56 -9.37 -19.33 -8.96
CA GLY A 56 -9.09 -18.15 -8.13
C GLY A 56 -9.25 -16.86 -8.94
N VAL A 57 -8.63 -16.82 -10.13
CA VAL A 57 -8.75 -15.67 -11.05
C VAL A 57 -10.21 -15.41 -11.42
N LYS A 58 -10.96 -16.45 -11.78
CA LYS A 58 -12.36 -16.32 -12.18
C LYS A 58 -13.27 -15.86 -11.04
N ASN A 59 -13.10 -16.44 -9.85
CA ASN A 59 -13.89 -16.09 -8.68
C ASN A 59 -13.61 -14.66 -8.22
N PHE A 60 -12.33 -14.27 -8.14
CA PHE A 60 -11.96 -12.91 -7.78
C PHE A 60 -12.45 -11.90 -8.82
N GLY A 61 -12.29 -12.19 -10.12
CA GLY A 61 -12.84 -11.37 -11.19
C GLY A 61 -14.35 -11.18 -11.10
N THR A 62 -15.08 -12.26 -10.79
CA THR A 62 -16.54 -12.22 -10.62
C THR A 62 -16.94 -11.40 -9.40
N LEU A 63 -16.22 -11.53 -8.29
CA LEU A 63 -16.42 -10.69 -7.10
C LEU A 63 -16.24 -9.21 -7.45
N VAL A 64 -15.16 -8.85 -8.14
CA VAL A 64 -14.87 -7.47 -8.53
C VAL A 64 -15.94 -6.94 -9.49
N ALA A 65 -16.33 -7.72 -10.51
CA ALA A 65 -17.35 -7.32 -11.48
C ALA A 65 -18.73 -7.05 -10.85
N ASN A 66 -19.06 -7.78 -9.77
CA ASN A 66 -20.34 -7.65 -9.07
C ASN A 66 -20.30 -6.64 -7.90
N THR A 67 -19.12 -6.07 -7.58
CA THR A 67 -18.96 -5.12 -6.48
C THR A 67 -19.27 -3.70 -6.95
N ASN A 68 -20.16 -3.00 -6.24
CA ASN A 68 -20.43 -1.59 -6.52
C ASN A 68 -19.43 -0.66 -5.80
N PHE A 69 -18.35 -0.32 -6.48
CA PHE A 69 -17.30 0.55 -5.95
C PHE A 69 -17.69 2.03 -5.79
N ASN A 70 -18.90 2.45 -6.18
CA ASN A 70 -19.42 3.77 -5.82
C ASN A 70 -19.78 3.87 -4.33
N ASN A 71 -19.98 2.72 -3.66
CA ASN A 71 -20.19 2.64 -2.22
C ASN A 71 -18.87 2.32 -1.52
N ASN A 72 -18.73 2.73 -0.26
CA ASN A 72 -17.58 2.36 0.57
C ASN A 72 -17.47 0.83 0.69
N GLN A 73 -16.30 0.27 0.38
CA GLN A 73 -16.02 -1.16 0.42
C GLN A 73 -15.00 -1.50 1.50
N ASP A 74 -15.12 -2.70 2.07
CA ASP A 74 -14.07 -3.29 2.89
C ASP A 74 -13.00 -3.90 1.98
N ILE A 75 -11.95 -3.13 1.71
CA ILE A 75 -10.86 -3.51 0.80
C ILE A 75 -10.12 -4.76 1.31
N ASN A 76 -9.96 -4.90 2.62
CA ASN A 76 -9.27 -6.04 3.22
C ASN A 76 -10.08 -7.32 3.02
N LYS A 77 -11.39 -7.26 3.23
CA LYS A 77 -12.28 -8.39 2.95
C LYS A 77 -12.31 -8.77 1.48
N LEU A 78 -12.26 -7.80 0.56
CA LEU A 78 -12.22 -8.08 -0.88
C LEU A 78 -10.88 -8.70 -1.32
N THR A 79 -9.79 -8.33 -0.66
CA THR A 79 -8.41 -8.68 -1.10
C THR A 79 -7.62 -9.42 -0.04
N ALA A 80 -7.04 -8.72 0.95
CA ALA A 80 -6.09 -9.26 1.92
C ALA A 80 -6.58 -10.52 2.66
N ASN A 81 -7.85 -10.56 3.06
CA ASN A 81 -8.45 -11.70 3.77
C ASN A 81 -9.15 -12.69 2.82
N ASN A 82 -9.08 -12.48 1.50
CA ASN A 82 -9.78 -13.27 0.51
C ASN A 82 -8.88 -14.36 -0.07
N SER A 83 -9.27 -15.63 0.13
CA SER A 83 -8.53 -16.76 -0.44
C SER A 83 -8.52 -16.77 -1.97
N ASP A 84 -9.61 -16.35 -2.63
CA ASP A 84 -9.67 -16.29 -4.09
C ASP A 84 -8.69 -15.24 -4.66
N TYR A 85 -8.49 -14.10 -3.98
CA TYR A 85 -7.49 -13.09 -4.39
C TYR A 85 -6.07 -13.67 -4.38
N TRP A 86 -5.68 -14.36 -3.30
CA TRP A 86 -4.35 -14.93 -3.20
C TRP A 86 -4.17 -16.14 -4.12
N ARG A 87 -5.21 -16.97 -4.26
CA ARG A 87 -5.21 -18.05 -5.24
C ARG A 87 -5.05 -17.51 -6.66
N ALA A 88 -5.79 -16.46 -7.02
CA ALA A 88 -5.66 -15.79 -8.30
C ALA A 88 -4.22 -15.31 -8.53
N THR A 89 -3.61 -14.68 -7.51
CA THR A 89 -2.20 -14.25 -7.55
C THR A 89 -1.25 -15.42 -7.84
N MET A 90 -1.48 -16.60 -7.25
CA MET A 90 -0.67 -17.81 -7.49
C MET A 90 -0.90 -18.44 -8.87
N GLU A 91 -2.10 -18.29 -9.42
CA GLU A 91 -2.51 -18.85 -10.72
C GLU A 91 -1.95 -18.05 -11.91
N MET A 92 -1.52 -16.80 -11.70
CA MET A 92 -0.95 -15.95 -12.75
C MET A 92 0.42 -16.45 -13.22
N GLU A 93 0.66 -16.34 -14.52
CA GLU A 93 2.01 -16.46 -15.07
C GLU A 93 2.90 -15.32 -14.59
N GLN A 94 4.21 -15.57 -14.50
CA GLN A 94 5.18 -14.52 -14.16
C GLN A 94 5.02 -13.31 -15.07
N SER A 95 5.07 -12.13 -14.46
CA SER A 95 4.93 -10.81 -15.09
C SER A 95 3.52 -10.48 -15.57
N ASN A 96 2.54 -11.37 -15.40
CA ASN A 96 1.13 -11.06 -15.61
C ASN A 96 0.51 -10.53 -14.32
N GLU A 97 0.63 -9.22 -14.14
CA GLU A 97 0.25 -8.53 -12.90
C GLU A 97 -1.23 -8.11 -12.85
N LEU A 98 -2.11 -8.80 -13.59
CA LEU A 98 -3.55 -8.49 -13.67
C LEU A 98 -4.21 -8.41 -12.28
N ILE A 99 -3.90 -9.34 -11.40
CA ILE A 99 -4.49 -9.44 -10.05
C ILE A 99 -4.01 -8.30 -9.13
N PRO A 100 -2.70 -8.07 -8.92
CA PRO A 100 -2.26 -6.95 -8.10
C PRO A 100 -2.59 -5.58 -8.70
N VAL A 101 -2.62 -5.43 -10.04
CA VAL A 101 -3.11 -4.19 -10.67
C VAL A 101 -4.59 -3.96 -10.37
N THR A 102 -5.41 -5.02 -10.35
CA THR A 102 -6.82 -4.91 -9.94
C THR A 102 -6.95 -4.44 -8.49
N LYS A 103 -6.12 -4.96 -7.57
CA LYS A 103 -6.06 -4.48 -6.17
C LYS A 103 -5.71 -3.00 -6.09
N ILE A 104 -4.73 -2.53 -6.88
CA ILE A 104 -4.38 -1.10 -6.95
C ILE A 104 -5.62 -0.29 -7.34
N PHE A 105 -6.37 -0.68 -8.37
CA PHE A 105 -7.56 0.06 -8.77
C PHE A 105 -8.73 -0.05 -7.77
N ILE A 106 -8.82 -1.13 -6.98
CA ILE A 106 -9.74 -1.19 -5.84
C ILE A 106 -9.37 -0.10 -4.83
N LEU A 107 -8.09 0.02 -4.45
CA LEU A 107 -7.61 1.09 -3.55
C LEU A 107 -7.93 2.48 -4.12
N ILE A 108 -7.64 2.73 -5.40
CA ILE A 108 -7.95 4.01 -6.07
C ILE A 108 -9.45 4.30 -6.05
N SER A 109 -10.31 3.31 -6.30
CA SER A 109 -11.76 3.52 -6.26
C SER A 109 -12.27 4.01 -4.91
N GLN A 110 -11.59 3.60 -3.82
CA GLN A 110 -11.93 3.95 -2.45
C GLN A 110 -11.17 5.18 -1.94
N GLY A 111 -10.34 5.81 -2.78
CA GLY A 111 -9.57 6.99 -2.40
C GLY A 111 -8.27 6.70 -1.64
N GLU A 112 -7.84 5.44 -1.52
CA GLU A 112 -6.62 5.06 -0.79
C GLU A 112 -5.36 5.22 -1.68
N PHE A 113 -5.07 6.46 -2.11
CA PHE A 113 -4.01 6.70 -3.10
C PHE A 113 -2.61 6.48 -2.52
N ASP A 114 -2.41 6.83 -1.26
CA ASP A 114 -1.11 6.68 -0.59
C ASP A 114 -0.69 5.20 -0.55
N TYR A 115 -1.61 4.29 -0.19
CA TYR A 115 -1.31 2.86 -0.20
C TYR A 115 -1.27 2.26 -1.61
N ALA A 116 -2.15 2.71 -2.52
CA ALA A 116 -2.13 2.31 -3.92
C ALA A 116 -0.77 2.62 -4.58
N LEU A 117 -0.16 3.77 -4.25
CA LEU A 117 1.16 4.15 -4.73
C LEU A 117 2.24 3.16 -4.29
N LYS A 118 2.18 2.66 -3.04
CA LYS A 118 3.14 1.65 -2.55
C LYS A 118 3.07 0.36 -3.34
N TYR A 119 1.87 -0.10 -3.68
CA TYR A 119 1.72 -1.24 -4.58
C TYR A 119 2.21 -0.91 -5.99
N LEU A 120 1.84 0.24 -6.54
CA LEU A 120 2.24 0.65 -7.90
C LEU A 120 3.76 0.66 -8.07
N GLU A 121 4.48 1.25 -7.11
CA GLU A 121 5.95 1.32 -7.10
C GLU A 121 6.59 -0.06 -7.26
N ILE A 122 6.02 -1.10 -6.62
CA ILE A 122 6.55 -2.47 -6.68
C ILE A 122 6.04 -3.24 -7.89
N VAL A 123 4.73 -3.24 -8.13
CA VAL A 123 4.09 -4.01 -9.21
C VAL A 123 4.64 -3.63 -10.57
N GLN A 124 4.96 -2.35 -10.79
CA GLN A 124 5.53 -1.89 -12.05
C GLN A 124 6.91 -2.51 -12.36
N PHE A 125 7.69 -2.92 -11.35
CA PHE A 125 8.98 -3.58 -11.59
C PHE A 125 8.86 -4.96 -12.22
N PHE A 126 7.73 -5.64 -11.97
CA PHE A 126 7.49 -7.01 -12.43
C PHE A 126 6.53 -7.08 -13.63
N SER A 127 5.84 -5.98 -13.94
CA SER A 127 4.83 -5.94 -14.99
C SER A 127 5.41 -6.18 -16.38
N LYS A 128 4.80 -7.11 -17.11
CA LYS A 128 5.05 -7.29 -18.54
C LYS A 128 4.51 -6.07 -19.30
N ARG A 129 5.40 -5.43 -20.06
CA ARG A 129 5.05 -4.30 -20.92
C ARG A 129 3.97 -4.65 -21.92
N GLU A 130 3.19 -3.66 -22.30
CA GLU A 130 2.19 -3.77 -23.37
C GLU A 130 1.15 -4.85 -23.05
N THR A 131 0.72 -4.94 -21.79
CA THR A 131 -0.50 -5.64 -21.38
C THR A 131 -1.57 -4.60 -21.04
N TYR A 132 -2.85 -4.99 -21.04
CA TYR A 132 -3.93 -4.07 -20.61
C TYR A 132 -3.72 -3.58 -19.18
N ALA A 133 -3.31 -4.48 -18.27
CA ALA A 133 -3.00 -4.14 -16.89
C ALA A 133 -1.84 -3.13 -16.80
N ASP A 134 -0.76 -3.34 -17.56
CA ASP A 134 0.37 -2.41 -17.62
C ASP A 134 -0.03 -1.04 -18.20
N ASN A 135 -0.85 -1.00 -19.26
CA ASN A 135 -1.35 0.24 -19.83
C ASN A 135 -2.15 1.07 -18.81
N PHE A 136 -3.05 0.44 -18.06
CA PHE A 136 -3.76 1.12 -16.97
C PHE A 136 -2.82 1.59 -15.86
N LEU A 137 -1.82 0.79 -15.51
CA LEU A 137 -0.83 1.13 -14.48
C LEU A 137 0.02 2.36 -14.89
N ILE A 138 0.39 2.48 -16.16
CA ILE A 138 1.10 3.63 -16.72
C ILE A 138 0.27 4.91 -16.59
N HIS A 139 -1.00 4.87 -17.00
CA HIS A 139 -1.90 6.03 -16.89
C HIS A 139 -2.15 6.43 -15.44
N LEU A 140 -2.37 5.44 -14.57
CA LEU A 140 -2.54 5.69 -13.14
C LEU A 140 -1.27 6.33 -12.55
N LYS A 141 -0.08 5.87 -12.94
CA LYS A 141 1.18 6.47 -12.49
C LYS A 141 1.27 7.94 -12.87
N GLU A 142 0.98 8.30 -14.13
CA GLU A 142 1.01 9.69 -14.58
C GLU A 142 0.02 10.55 -13.76
N ARG A 143 -1.20 10.05 -13.56
CA ARG A 143 -2.22 10.70 -12.74
C ARG A 143 -1.78 10.92 -11.30
N LEU A 144 -1.24 9.89 -10.65
CA LEU A 144 -0.78 9.98 -9.26
C LEU A 144 0.44 10.88 -9.12
N ILE A 145 1.34 10.95 -10.11
CA ILE A 145 2.43 11.94 -10.13
C ILE A 145 1.86 13.37 -10.12
N LEU A 146 0.93 13.67 -11.03
CA LEU A 146 0.28 14.98 -11.11
C LEU A 146 -0.51 15.32 -9.84
N PHE A 147 -1.19 14.35 -9.25
CA PHE A 147 -1.89 14.50 -7.97
C PHE A 147 -0.92 14.82 -6.83
N ASN A 148 0.11 13.98 -6.66
CA ASN A 148 1.07 14.10 -5.57
C ASN A 148 1.91 15.38 -5.68
N ASN A 149 2.24 15.83 -6.89
CA ASN A 149 2.91 17.12 -7.07
C ASN A 149 2.04 18.29 -6.58
N GLN A 150 0.74 18.26 -6.87
CA GLN A 150 -0.18 19.27 -6.34
C GLN A 150 -0.34 19.15 -4.82
N LEU A 151 -0.60 17.94 -4.31
CA LEU A 151 -0.74 17.68 -2.87
C LEU A 151 0.50 18.17 -2.10
N ALA A 152 1.70 17.82 -2.57
CA ALA A 152 2.96 18.25 -1.97
C ALA A 152 3.09 19.79 -1.99
N SER A 153 2.70 20.44 -3.08
CA SER A 153 2.71 21.91 -3.16
C SER A 153 1.73 22.55 -2.17
N GLU A 154 0.56 21.96 -1.94
CA GLU A 154 -0.41 22.46 -0.98
C GLU A 154 0.03 22.21 0.47
N ILE A 155 0.55 21.02 0.78
CA ILE A 155 1.12 20.69 2.08
C ILE A 155 2.29 21.63 2.43
N GLN A 156 3.17 21.93 1.47
CA GLN A 156 4.30 22.82 1.69
C GLN A 156 3.88 24.22 2.13
N LYS A 157 2.70 24.71 1.73
CA LYS A 157 2.16 25.99 2.22
C LYS A 157 1.87 25.92 3.72
N GLY A 158 1.30 24.81 4.19
CA GLY A 158 1.07 24.55 5.61
C GLY A 158 2.37 24.47 6.40
N ILE A 159 3.37 23.77 5.86
CA ILE A 159 4.71 23.64 6.49
C ILE A 159 5.35 25.02 6.63
N VAL A 160 5.27 25.87 5.61
CA VAL A 160 5.80 27.25 5.67
C VAL A 160 5.13 28.09 6.76
N GLU A 161 3.82 27.96 6.96
CA GLU A 161 3.14 28.67 8.06
C GLU A 161 3.47 28.05 9.43
N HIS A 162 3.59 26.73 9.51
CA HIS A 162 4.03 26.02 10.71
C HIS A 162 5.43 26.50 11.15
N ASP A 163 6.39 26.56 10.23
CA ASP A 163 7.77 26.97 10.49
C ASP A 163 7.87 28.44 10.97
N LYS A 164 6.88 29.27 10.62
CA LYS A 164 6.76 30.66 11.14
C LYS A 164 6.16 30.72 12.55
N GLY A 165 5.69 29.60 13.10
CA GLY A 165 4.95 29.54 14.36
C GLY A 165 3.49 29.99 14.25
N GLU A 166 2.97 30.09 13.02
CA GLU A 166 1.59 30.45 12.68
C GLU A 166 0.73 29.17 12.60
N PHE A 167 0.67 28.44 13.70
CA PHE A 167 0.08 27.09 13.74
C PHE A 167 -1.39 27.06 13.35
N GLU A 168 -2.17 28.09 13.71
CA GLU A 168 -3.58 28.20 13.32
C GLU A 168 -3.75 28.23 11.80
N LYS A 169 -2.91 28.99 11.08
CA LYS A 169 -2.95 29.04 9.60
C LYS A 169 -2.53 27.72 8.98
N ALA A 170 -1.52 27.06 9.55
CA ALA A 170 -1.09 25.73 9.10
C ALA A 170 -2.24 24.71 9.26
N ILE A 171 -2.91 24.72 10.42
CA ILE A 171 -4.08 23.87 10.71
C ILE A 171 -5.21 24.12 9.72
N GLU A 172 -5.53 25.38 9.40
CA GLU A 172 -6.54 25.74 8.39
C GLU A 172 -6.19 25.14 7.01
N ILE A 173 -4.93 25.27 6.59
CA ILE A 173 -4.45 24.72 5.32
C ILE A 173 -4.60 23.19 5.29
N TYR A 174 -4.12 22.48 6.31
CA TYR A 174 -4.21 21.02 6.34
C TYR A 174 -5.65 20.52 6.44
N THR A 175 -6.52 21.26 7.14
CA THR A 175 -7.95 20.95 7.22
C THR A 175 -8.64 21.07 5.86
N GLU A 176 -8.32 22.10 5.07
CA GLU A 176 -8.85 22.24 3.71
C GLU A 176 -8.30 21.16 2.76
N ILE A 177 -7.03 20.77 2.91
CA ILE A 177 -6.47 19.62 2.16
C ILE A 177 -7.26 18.35 2.48
N LEU A 178 -7.49 18.05 3.76
CA LEU A 178 -8.21 16.84 4.19
C LEU A 178 -9.69 16.85 3.83
N LYS A 179 -10.30 18.02 3.63
CA LYS A 179 -11.65 18.12 3.05
C LYS A 179 -11.70 17.71 1.58
N ASN A 180 -10.61 17.95 0.84
CA ASN A 180 -10.50 17.64 -0.59
C ASN A 180 -9.90 16.25 -0.84
N TYR A 181 -9.03 15.78 0.04
CA TYR A 181 -8.43 14.45 0.05
C TYR A 181 -8.30 13.92 1.49
N PRO A 182 -9.36 13.28 2.03
CA PRO A 182 -9.41 12.85 3.43
C PRO A 182 -8.39 11.77 3.80
N ASN A 183 -7.93 11.01 2.81
CA ASN A 183 -7.08 9.83 3.00
C ASN A 183 -5.57 10.15 2.93
N SER A 184 -5.18 11.42 3.05
CA SER A 184 -3.75 11.79 3.05
C SER A 184 -3.10 11.43 4.38
N ALA A 185 -2.20 10.45 4.41
CA ALA A 185 -1.41 10.15 5.59
C ALA A 185 -0.53 11.35 5.99
N TRP A 186 0.02 12.06 5.00
CA TRP A 186 0.87 13.23 5.22
C TRP A 186 0.10 14.41 5.82
N ALA A 187 -1.02 14.82 5.23
CA ALA A 187 -1.78 15.95 5.78
C ALA A 187 -2.37 15.64 7.18
N ASN A 188 -2.77 14.39 7.44
CA ASN A 188 -3.19 13.98 8.79
C ASN A 188 -2.06 14.11 9.81
N PHE A 189 -0.83 13.72 9.44
CA PHE A 189 0.34 13.87 10.30
C PHE A 189 0.66 15.35 10.58
N GLU A 190 0.73 16.18 9.53
CA GLU A 190 1.08 17.60 9.66
C GLU A 190 0.02 18.40 10.42
N LEU A 191 -1.26 18.06 10.25
CA LEU A 191 -2.36 18.64 11.03
C LEU A 191 -2.16 18.37 12.52
N PHE A 192 -1.92 17.11 12.89
CA PHE A 192 -1.69 16.74 14.28
C PHE A 192 -0.42 17.39 14.84
N TYR A 193 0.65 17.44 14.07
CA TYR A 193 1.89 18.07 14.49
C TYR A 193 1.69 19.57 14.77
N SER A 194 0.98 20.28 13.90
CA SER A 194 0.64 21.69 14.07
C SER A 194 -0.30 21.94 15.24
N GLN A 195 -1.30 21.09 15.44
CA GLN A 195 -2.17 21.13 16.64
C GLN A 195 -1.37 20.92 17.92
N SER A 196 -0.41 20.00 17.89
CA SER A 196 0.44 19.71 19.05
C SER A 196 1.29 20.91 19.44
N GLU A 197 1.90 21.58 18.47
CA GLU A 197 2.70 22.78 18.73
C GLU A 197 1.85 23.98 19.16
N LEU A 198 0.64 24.13 18.62
CA LEU A 198 -0.31 25.14 19.09
C LEU A 198 -0.71 24.90 20.56
N ASN A 199 -1.03 23.65 20.91
CA ASN A 199 -1.34 23.28 22.30
C ASN A 199 -0.16 23.55 23.24
N ASN A 200 1.07 23.29 22.78
CA ASN A 200 2.28 23.63 23.53
C ASN A 200 2.39 25.15 23.77
N LYS A 201 2.19 25.96 22.72
CA LYS A 201 2.23 27.43 22.77
C LYS A 201 1.16 28.02 23.69
N LEU A 202 -0.04 27.44 23.72
CA LEU A 202 -1.16 27.89 24.55
C LEU A 202 -1.15 27.34 25.98
N GLY A 203 -0.16 26.50 26.35
CA GLY A 203 -0.10 25.87 27.67
C GLY A 203 -1.05 24.68 27.85
N ASN A 204 -1.70 24.22 26.79
CA ASN A 204 -2.66 23.11 26.77
C ASN A 204 -2.00 21.76 26.48
N LYS A 205 -0.79 21.51 26.98
CA LYS A 205 0.00 20.29 26.68
C LYS A 205 -0.72 18.98 26.98
N HIS A 206 -1.68 18.98 27.90
CA HIS A 206 -2.52 17.82 28.22
C HIS A 206 -3.36 17.34 27.01
N LEU A 207 -3.63 18.22 26.03
CA LEU A 207 -4.32 17.85 24.78
C LEU A 207 -3.41 17.07 23.82
N ASN A 208 -2.09 17.05 24.05
CA ASN A 208 -1.13 16.26 23.27
C ASN A 208 -0.92 14.87 23.90
N SER A 209 -1.99 14.34 24.50
CA SER A 209 -1.92 13.07 25.22
C SER A 209 -1.55 11.92 24.28
N PHE A 210 -0.99 10.87 24.87
CA PHE A 210 -0.62 9.67 24.16
C PHE A 210 -1.83 9.03 23.45
N GLU A 211 -3.01 9.07 24.08
CA GLU A 211 -4.26 8.56 23.50
C GLU A 211 -4.66 9.31 22.23
N ASN A 212 -4.46 10.63 22.21
CA ASN A 212 -4.74 11.44 21.03
C ASN A 212 -3.76 11.11 19.90
N TRP A 213 -2.48 10.90 20.22
CA TRP A 213 -1.51 10.40 19.24
C TRP A 213 -1.89 9.02 18.70
N GLU A 214 -2.24 8.05 19.54
CA GLU A 214 -2.61 6.70 19.08
C GLU A 214 -3.80 6.74 18.11
N LYS A 215 -4.80 7.57 18.38
CA LYS A 215 -5.97 7.72 17.50
C LYS A 215 -5.57 8.27 16.13
N ILE A 216 -4.76 9.32 16.09
CA ILE A 216 -4.30 9.91 14.83
C ILE A 216 -3.36 8.96 14.09
N LYS A 217 -2.43 8.32 14.79
CA LYS A 217 -1.52 7.31 14.23
C LYS A 217 -2.28 6.17 13.57
N GLY A 218 -3.35 5.69 14.19
CA GLY A 218 -4.25 4.69 13.60
C GLY A 218 -4.85 5.15 12.26
N ASN A 219 -5.28 6.42 12.18
CA ASN A 219 -5.81 7.01 10.94
C ASN A 219 -4.73 7.21 9.85
N ILE A 220 -3.52 7.64 10.23
CA ILE A 220 -2.39 7.78 9.29
C ILE A 220 -2.05 6.41 8.71
N PHE A 221 -1.93 5.38 9.55
CA PHE A 221 -1.55 4.05 9.13
C PHE A 221 -2.67 3.28 8.43
N SER A 222 -3.95 3.65 8.60
CA SER A 222 -5.01 3.07 7.77
C SER A 222 -4.91 3.50 6.30
N HIS A 223 -4.38 4.70 6.03
CA HIS A 223 -4.19 5.21 4.66
C HIS A 223 -2.81 4.90 4.08
N ASN A 224 -1.79 4.83 4.92
CA ASN A 224 -0.44 4.39 4.53
C ASN A 224 0.22 3.63 5.69
N PRO A 225 0.10 2.29 5.71
CA PRO A 225 0.66 1.47 6.79
C PRO A 225 2.19 1.58 6.92
N LEU A 226 2.86 2.01 5.86
CA LEU A 226 4.31 2.15 5.73
C LEU A 226 4.78 3.60 5.94
N TYR A 227 3.88 4.51 6.32
CA TYR A 227 4.21 5.93 6.52
C TYR A 227 5.26 6.10 7.62
N ASN A 228 6.29 6.90 7.37
CA ASN A 228 7.33 7.19 8.33
C ASN A 228 6.88 8.33 9.25
N VAL A 229 6.70 8.03 10.54
CA VAL A 229 6.33 9.01 11.57
C VAL A 229 7.56 9.37 12.39
N ASN A 230 7.84 10.67 12.51
CA ASN A 230 8.91 11.19 13.35
C ASN A 230 8.37 11.61 14.72
N MET A 231 7.82 10.64 15.46
CA MET A 231 7.23 10.84 16.79
C MET A 231 7.84 9.87 17.80
N SER A 232 7.72 10.19 19.09
CA SER A 232 8.18 9.31 20.16
C SER A 232 7.42 7.98 20.15
N ALA A 233 8.15 6.88 20.31
CA ALA A 233 7.58 5.56 20.47
C ALA A 233 7.02 5.35 21.89
N LYS A 234 5.91 4.63 22.00
CA LYS A 234 5.28 4.30 23.29
C LYS A 234 6.04 3.25 24.09
N ASP A 235 6.67 2.33 23.38
CA ASP A 235 7.33 1.17 23.92
C ASP A 235 8.46 0.73 22.99
N ALA A 236 9.25 -0.25 23.46
CA ALA A 236 10.38 -0.78 22.72
C ALA A 236 10.00 -1.40 21.36
N ARG A 237 8.80 -2.00 21.26
CA ARG A 237 8.33 -2.63 20.03
C ARG A 237 8.01 -1.57 18.98
N GLU A 238 7.33 -0.50 19.38
CA GLU A 238 7.06 0.62 18.48
C GLU A 238 8.35 1.34 18.07
N ALA A 239 9.30 1.53 18.98
CA ALA A 239 10.60 2.12 18.66
C ALA A 239 11.33 1.27 17.60
N TYR A 240 11.30 -0.05 17.74
CA TYR A 240 11.80 -0.97 16.73
C TYR A 240 11.07 -0.82 15.39
N GLN A 241 9.75 -0.71 15.38
CA GLN A 241 8.97 -0.53 14.15
C GLN A 241 9.26 0.82 13.47
N HIS A 242 9.46 1.92 14.20
CA HIS A 242 9.92 3.19 13.64
C HIS A 242 11.31 3.06 13.01
N TYR A 243 12.23 2.38 13.68
CA TYR A 243 13.54 2.05 13.11
C TYR A 243 13.40 1.22 11.82
N ARG A 244 12.53 0.20 11.80
CA ARG A 244 12.32 -0.60 10.58
C ARG A 244 11.75 0.25 9.44
N ARG A 245 10.87 1.22 9.71
CA ARG A 245 10.36 2.17 8.71
C ARG A 245 11.47 3.00 8.10
N SER A 246 12.37 3.56 8.90
CA SER A 246 13.45 4.40 8.38
C SER A 246 14.43 3.64 7.48
N LEU A 247 14.53 2.31 7.62
CA LEU A 247 15.33 1.49 6.71
C LEU A 247 14.78 1.46 5.28
N ILE A 248 13.49 1.77 5.05
CA ILE A 248 12.90 1.83 3.70
C ILE A 248 13.65 2.84 2.83
N ASP A 249 14.07 3.98 3.40
CA ASP A 249 14.81 5.05 2.70
C ASP A 249 16.22 4.63 2.26
N THR A 250 16.68 3.45 2.71
CA THR A 250 17.98 2.89 2.35
C THR A 250 17.90 1.91 1.18
N LEU A 251 16.70 1.48 0.80
CA LEU A 251 16.46 0.50 -0.26
C LEU A 251 16.51 1.15 -1.64
N PHE A 252 16.70 0.32 -2.67
CA PHE A 252 16.65 0.70 -4.09
C PHE A 252 17.70 1.73 -4.54
N ARG A 253 18.71 2.01 -3.71
CA ARG A 253 19.84 2.89 -4.05
C ARG A 253 20.75 2.29 -5.11
N ASN A 254 20.87 0.95 -5.13
CA ASN A 254 21.61 0.22 -6.15
C ASN A 254 20.65 -0.55 -7.07
N LYS A 255 20.74 -0.31 -8.38
CA LYS A 255 19.89 -0.94 -9.39
C LYS A 255 20.13 -2.45 -9.54
N ASP A 256 21.27 -2.96 -9.11
CA ASP A 256 21.64 -4.38 -9.25
C ASP A 256 21.04 -5.25 -8.12
N ASN A 257 20.72 -4.65 -6.97
CA ASN A 257 20.22 -5.37 -5.78
C ASN A 257 18.69 -5.36 -5.67
N LYS A 258 17.96 -5.03 -6.73
CA LYS A 258 16.51 -4.77 -6.69
C LYS A 258 15.71 -5.89 -6.02
N ILE A 259 15.96 -7.16 -6.37
CA ILE A 259 15.18 -8.27 -5.81
C ILE A 259 15.50 -8.48 -4.31
N GLU A 260 16.76 -8.29 -3.91
CA GLU A 260 17.14 -8.35 -2.50
C GLU A 260 16.51 -7.21 -1.70
N ASP A 261 16.45 -6.01 -2.27
CA ASP A 261 15.80 -4.85 -1.66
C ASP A 261 14.28 -5.07 -1.55
N ILE A 262 13.64 -5.73 -2.52
CA ILE A 262 12.22 -6.12 -2.42
C ILE A 262 12.01 -7.15 -1.31
N TYR A 263 12.90 -8.13 -1.17
CA TYR A 263 12.83 -9.08 -0.04
C TYR A 263 12.98 -8.36 1.31
N LYS A 264 13.95 -7.44 1.44
CA LYS A 264 14.13 -6.62 2.65
C LYS A 264 12.92 -5.74 2.90
N TYR A 265 12.29 -5.19 1.86
CA TYR A 265 11.09 -4.39 2.01
C TYR A 265 9.91 -5.23 2.51
N ALA A 266 9.72 -6.44 1.95
CA ALA A 266 8.73 -7.40 2.44
C ALA A 266 8.96 -7.73 3.93
N ASP A 267 10.21 -7.93 4.30
CA ASP A 267 10.62 -8.26 5.65
C ASP A 267 10.40 -7.10 6.65
N ILE A 268 10.66 -5.86 6.23
CA ILE A 268 10.30 -4.64 6.96
C ILE A 268 8.76 -4.53 7.10
N ALA A 269 8.01 -4.74 6.02
CA ALA A 269 6.54 -4.70 6.04
C ALA A 269 5.94 -5.73 7.01
N MET A 270 6.53 -6.92 7.07
CA MET A 270 6.13 -7.98 8.00
C MET A 270 6.35 -7.58 9.47
N ASP A 271 7.45 -6.89 9.80
CA ASP A 271 7.72 -6.40 11.16
C ASP A 271 6.73 -5.30 11.59
N MET A 272 6.17 -4.57 10.63
CA MET A 272 5.09 -3.60 10.82
C MET A 272 3.70 -4.23 10.79
N GLU A 273 3.60 -5.56 10.65
CA GLU A 273 2.35 -6.32 10.54
C GLU A 273 1.49 -5.95 9.31
N VAL A 274 2.12 -5.37 8.28
CA VAL A 274 1.48 -5.06 6.99
C VAL A 274 1.54 -6.31 6.09
N TYR A 275 0.89 -7.39 6.56
CA TYR A 275 1.05 -8.73 6.02
C TYR A 275 0.59 -8.87 4.57
N ASP A 276 -0.40 -8.09 4.12
CA ASP A 276 -0.87 -8.14 2.73
C ASP A 276 0.17 -7.57 1.76
N PHE A 277 0.82 -6.45 2.11
CA PHE A 277 1.92 -5.91 1.33
C PHE A 277 3.12 -6.86 1.36
N ALA A 278 3.51 -7.32 2.56
CA ALA A 278 4.61 -8.26 2.73
C ALA A 278 4.40 -9.54 1.91
N ALA A 279 3.19 -10.12 1.93
CA ALA A 279 2.85 -11.30 1.15
C ALA A 279 3.04 -11.07 -0.36
N GLN A 280 2.57 -9.94 -0.89
CA GLN A 280 2.74 -9.64 -2.31
C GLN A 280 4.23 -9.59 -2.71
N LEU A 281 5.08 -8.96 -1.88
CA LEU A 281 6.51 -8.85 -2.18
C LEU A 281 7.24 -10.19 -2.02
N PHE A 282 6.90 -10.99 -1.00
CA PHE A 282 7.46 -12.35 -0.85
C PHE A 282 7.04 -13.29 -1.98
N TRP A 283 5.83 -13.13 -2.52
CA TRP A 283 5.40 -13.84 -3.72
C TRP A 283 6.32 -13.53 -4.91
N TYR A 284 6.61 -12.24 -5.15
CA TYR A 284 7.56 -11.83 -6.19
C TYR A 284 8.96 -12.40 -5.95
N THR A 285 9.52 -12.26 -4.75
CA THR A 285 10.89 -12.77 -4.50
C THR A 285 10.96 -14.29 -4.61
N SER A 286 9.90 -15.02 -4.23
CA SER A 286 9.83 -16.46 -4.44
C SER A 286 9.79 -16.84 -5.92
N SER A 287 9.08 -16.05 -6.73
CA SER A 287 8.85 -16.33 -8.16
C SER A 287 10.07 -15.99 -9.00
N TYR A 288 10.78 -14.90 -8.70
CA TYR A 288 11.82 -14.34 -9.58
C TYR A 288 13.27 -14.65 -9.16
N SER A 289 13.56 -14.93 -7.89
CA SER A 289 14.95 -15.16 -7.44
C SER A 289 15.17 -16.42 -6.61
N LYS A 290 14.15 -17.24 -6.38
CA LYS A 290 14.22 -18.44 -5.52
C LYS A 290 14.96 -18.17 -4.20
N ILE A 291 14.86 -16.95 -3.65
CA ILE A 291 15.46 -16.63 -2.35
C ILE A 291 14.86 -17.61 -1.34
N ASP A 292 15.74 -18.41 -0.76
CA ASP A 292 15.39 -19.47 0.17
C ASP A 292 14.53 -18.89 1.30
N LYS A 293 13.43 -19.57 1.64
CA LYS A 293 12.35 -19.13 2.54
C LYS A 293 11.32 -18.11 2.07
N SER A 294 11.45 -17.45 0.91
CA SER A 294 10.44 -16.45 0.47
C SER A 294 9.02 -17.03 0.45
N ILE A 295 8.86 -18.27 -0.02
CA ILE A 295 7.56 -18.94 -0.05
C ILE A 295 7.00 -19.22 1.35
N TYR A 296 7.84 -19.54 2.32
CA TYR A 296 7.38 -19.76 3.71
C TYR A 296 6.94 -18.46 4.36
N LYS A 297 7.68 -17.36 4.14
CA LYS A 297 7.27 -16.03 4.62
C LYS A 297 6.00 -15.52 3.93
N TYR A 298 5.82 -15.80 2.65
CA TYR A 298 4.57 -15.56 1.93
C TYR A 298 3.40 -16.29 2.59
N LEU A 299 3.49 -17.62 2.76
CA LEU A 299 2.43 -18.42 3.38
C LEU A 299 2.19 -18.05 4.85
N TYR A 300 3.23 -17.64 5.57
CA TYR A 300 3.10 -17.12 6.94
C TYR A 300 2.26 -15.84 6.96
N CYS A 301 2.50 -14.91 6.03
CA CYS A 301 1.70 -13.70 5.92
C CYS A 301 0.23 -14.04 5.60
N LEU A 302 -0.03 -15.00 4.70
CA LEU A 302 -1.40 -15.47 4.42
C LEU A 302 -2.09 -16.03 5.66
N GLU A 303 -1.37 -16.82 6.48
CA GLU A 303 -1.88 -17.33 7.76
C GLU A 303 -2.29 -16.19 8.70
N LYS A 304 -1.46 -15.15 8.81
CA LYS A 304 -1.75 -13.96 9.63
C LYS A 304 -2.95 -13.15 9.11
N LEU A 305 -3.23 -13.21 7.81
CA LEU A 305 -4.41 -12.62 7.17
C LEU A 305 -5.65 -13.50 7.27
N GLY A 306 -5.57 -14.68 7.89
CA GLY A 306 -6.68 -15.64 8.00
C GLY A 306 -6.87 -16.54 6.77
N VAL A 307 -5.99 -16.46 5.77
CA VAL A 307 -6.03 -17.27 4.55
C VAL A 307 -5.21 -18.53 4.76
N THR A 308 -5.82 -19.50 5.44
CA THR A 308 -5.14 -20.71 5.94
C THR A 308 -5.23 -21.91 4.99
N ASP A 309 -6.10 -21.86 3.99
CA ASP A 309 -6.42 -23.01 3.15
C ASP A 309 -5.43 -23.21 2.00
N LEU A 310 -4.76 -22.15 1.51
CA LEU A 310 -3.90 -22.22 0.32
C LEU A 310 -2.55 -22.90 0.58
N LYS A 311 -2.07 -22.93 1.83
CA LYS A 311 -0.81 -23.62 2.17
C LYS A 311 -0.83 -25.12 1.83
N LYS A 312 -2.01 -25.74 1.74
CA LYS A 312 -2.18 -27.15 1.32
C LYS A 312 -1.70 -27.43 -0.10
N ASN A 313 -1.58 -26.40 -0.94
CA ASN A 313 -1.09 -26.51 -2.31
C ASN A 313 0.44 -26.64 -2.38
N PHE A 314 1.13 -26.49 -1.24
CA PHE A 314 2.58 -26.51 -1.14
C PHE A 314 3.03 -27.70 -0.28
N LYS A 315 4.21 -28.23 -0.57
CA LYS A 315 4.87 -29.25 0.26
C LYS A 315 5.67 -28.56 1.36
N GLY A 316 5.50 -28.98 2.62
CA GLY A 316 6.32 -28.48 3.72
C GLY A 316 5.69 -28.72 5.10
N ASN A 317 6.51 -28.59 6.16
CA ASN A 317 6.03 -28.57 7.54
C ASN A 317 5.82 -27.11 7.97
N PHE A 318 4.69 -26.52 7.57
CA PHE A 318 4.43 -25.09 7.78
C PHE A 318 4.35 -24.70 9.25
N GLU A 319 3.89 -25.59 10.13
CA GLU A 319 3.85 -25.29 11.57
C GLU A 319 5.25 -25.08 12.13
N LYS A 320 6.21 -25.93 11.76
CA LYS A 320 7.61 -25.78 12.15
C LYS A 320 8.23 -24.52 11.55
N GLU A 321 8.02 -24.27 10.26
CA GLU A 321 8.58 -23.10 9.58
C GLU A 321 8.00 -21.79 10.14
N PHE A 322 6.70 -21.72 10.42
CA PHE A 322 6.06 -20.52 10.97
C PHE A 322 6.56 -20.24 12.40
N LYS A 323 6.69 -21.27 13.24
CA LYS A 323 7.33 -21.13 14.57
C LYS A 323 8.78 -20.68 14.47
N ALA A 324 9.50 -21.08 13.43
CA ALA A 324 10.87 -20.63 13.18
C ALA A 324 10.91 -19.15 12.76
N ILE A 325 9.98 -18.71 11.90
CA ILE A 325 9.82 -17.31 11.51
C ILE A 325 9.50 -16.44 12.74
N ASP A 326 8.54 -16.83 13.58
CA ASP A 326 8.19 -16.09 14.81
C ASP A 326 9.43 -15.88 15.70
N ARG A 327 10.21 -16.95 15.93
CA ARG A 327 11.44 -16.89 16.74
C ARG A 327 12.54 -16.06 16.08
N GLU A 328 12.69 -16.13 14.75
CA GLU A 328 13.64 -15.32 13.99
C GLU A 328 13.32 -13.83 14.19
N LYS A 329 12.05 -13.47 14.02
CA LYS A 329 11.56 -12.09 14.16
C LYS A 329 11.67 -11.54 15.57
N GLU A 330 11.26 -12.32 16.56
CA GLU A 330 11.42 -11.95 17.97
C GLU A 330 12.90 -11.73 18.31
N LYS A 331 13.78 -12.64 17.87
CA LYS A 331 15.22 -12.53 18.10
C LYS A 331 15.84 -11.31 17.41
N GLU A 332 15.45 -10.98 16.19
CA GLU A 332 15.89 -9.78 15.48
C GLU A 332 15.49 -8.51 16.25
N MET A 333 14.22 -8.43 16.68
CA MET A 333 13.70 -7.32 17.47
C MET A 333 14.45 -7.16 18.79
N LEU A 334 14.57 -8.22 19.60
CA LEU A 334 15.25 -8.19 20.90
C LEU A 334 16.75 -7.85 20.79
N LYS A 335 17.37 -8.15 19.64
CA LYS A 335 18.78 -7.81 19.37
C LYS A 335 18.98 -6.37 18.91
N SER A 336 17.95 -5.68 18.45
CA SER A 336 18.03 -4.29 18.00
C SER A 336 18.46 -3.37 19.14
N ASP A 337 19.45 -2.52 18.87
CA ASP A 337 19.91 -1.56 19.87
C ASP A 337 18.84 -0.50 20.17
N VAL A 338 18.00 -0.16 19.17
CA VAL A 338 16.84 0.72 19.37
C VAL A 338 15.85 0.08 20.34
N TYR A 339 15.51 -1.20 20.15
CA TYR A 339 14.62 -1.92 21.08
C TYR A 339 15.17 -1.94 22.51
N LYS A 340 16.45 -2.30 22.67
CA LYS A 340 17.12 -2.34 23.99
C LYS A 340 17.14 -0.98 24.68
N SER A 341 17.28 0.11 23.92
CA SER A 341 17.31 1.46 24.49
C SER A 341 15.98 1.89 25.12
N TYR A 342 14.86 1.35 24.64
CA TYR A 342 13.50 1.61 25.14
C TYR A 342 12.98 0.53 26.10
N SER A 343 13.74 -0.54 26.34
CA SER A 343 13.37 -1.64 27.24
C SER A 343 13.94 -1.50 28.66
N LYS A 344 14.64 -0.39 28.92
CA LYS A 344 15.19 -0.02 30.23
C LYS A 344 14.28 1.00 30.88
#